data_AF-A0A193KUU2-F1
#
_entry.id   AF-A0A193KUU2-F1
#
_cell.length_a   1.000
_cell.length_b   1.000
_cell.length_c   1.000
_cell.angle_alpha   90.00
_cell.angle_beta   90.00
_cell.angle_gamma   90.00
#
_symmetry.space_group_name_H-M   'P 1'
#
loop_
_entity.id
_entity.type
_entity.pdbx_description
1 polymer ?
#
loop_
_entity_poly.entity_id
_entity_poly.type
_entity_poly.pdbx_seq_one_letter_code
_entity_poly.pdbx_strand_id
1 'polypeptide(L)'
;MFYVVINSINLLFTGIAVNFLSKGLPWLGFTGIYIEYASPLSCKLSRFLQTFLNCSLINILLCEVIGRLIYLLSYGAHSPDLNFIIYILAGALFSSFFLCFPMIILYNLQKPDGRYDCIPDPEWPYVFIRWHAIHRMIFCDGLMQSLIILVLNGFIVFQLLKFRWTIASIQSFFTESNIVSDTLKQVIRLLNNNARDSILVVIHSTFVVLLFFVRSIVSYVVHKVIFIDFLDNTTVDGALLNYKWTAVEDFLTFLHILFISCYMWLYFFIIPTFRTYIRKSIKRISRKNQTVLRIADLFMLTDNEMAESPEVWKKSQDHLGNLDSVLFERVHQLEGALKYNSNQLLLKSHSQANESNKYK
;
A
#
# COMPACT_ATOMS: atom_id res chain seq x y z
N MET A 1 5.27 -5.84 6.98
CA MET A 1 6.65 -5.59 7.45
C MET A 1 7.60 -5.29 6.29
N PHE A 2 7.67 -6.12 5.25
CA PHE A 2 8.56 -5.89 4.08
C PHE A 2 8.30 -4.57 3.34
N TYR A 3 7.04 -4.20 3.12
CA TYR A 3 6.67 -2.90 2.53
C TYR A 3 7.30 -1.71 3.29
N VAL A 4 7.31 -1.76 4.63
CA VAL A 4 7.89 -0.72 5.48
C VAL A 4 9.41 -0.65 5.33
N VAL A 5 10.08 -1.79 5.17
CA VAL A 5 11.54 -1.84 4.96
C VAL A 5 11.89 -1.18 3.62
N ILE A 6 11.21 -1.55 2.54
CA ILE A 6 11.46 -0.94 1.22
C ILE A 6 11.12 0.55 1.24
N ASN A 7 10.00 0.93 1.86
CA ASN A 7 9.66 2.33 2.02
C ASN A 7 10.76 3.11 2.79
N SER A 8 11.28 2.54 3.87
CA SER A 8 12.36 3.17 4.65
C SER A 8 13.62 3.34 3.81
N ILE A 9 14.00 2.33 3.04
CA ILE A 9 15.13 2.40 2.11
C ILE A 9 14.88 3.46 1.03
N ASN A 10 13.65 3.54 0.49
CA ASN A 10 13.28 4.53 -0.52
C ASN A 10 13.30 5.97 0.04
N LEU A 11 12.82 6.16 1.27
CA LEU A 11 12.90 7.45 1.97
C LEU A 11 14.36 7.88 2.17
N LEU A 12 15.21 6.99 2.68
CA LEU A 12 16.62 7.28 2.91
C LEU A 12 17.37 7.56 1.60
N PHE A 13 17.16 6.74 0.58
CA PHE A 13 17.87 6.86 -0.68
C PHE A 13 17.28 7.97 -1.56
N THR A 14 16.02 7.85 -1.97
CA THR A 14 15.39 8.80 -2.91
C THR A 14 15.08 10.14 -2.24
N GLY A 15 14.53 10.12 -1.03
CA GLY A 15 14.14 11.34 -0.32
C GLY A 15 15.34 12.12 0.22
N ILE A 16 16.17 11.47 1.04
CA ILE A 16 17.28 12.14 1.72
C ILE A 16 18.51 12.21 0.82
N ALA A 17 19.01 11.08 0.30
CA ALA A 17 20.28 11.09 -0.43
C ALA A 17 20.19 11.78 -1.81
N VAL A 18 19.18 11.44 -2.61
CA VAL A 18 19.02 12.00 -3.96
C VAL A 18 18.36 13.38 -3.89
N ASN A 19 17.12 13.49 -3.41
CA ASN A 19 16.40 14.75 -3.53
C ASN A 19 16.91 15.85 -2.60
N PHE A 20 17.25 15.54 -1.35
CA PHE A 20 17.71 16.55 -0.39
C PHE A 20 19.22 16.81 -0.48
N LEU A 21 20.06 15.78 -0.38
CA LEU A 21 21.52 15.95 -0.38
C LEU A 21 22.07 16.26 -1.77
N SER A 22 21.62 15.61 -2.85
CA SER A 22 22.17 15.85 -4.21
C SER A 22 21.83 17.25 -4.73
N LYS A 23 20.59 17.68 -4.54
CA LYS A 23 20.10 18.98 -5.05
C LYS A 23 20.39 20.14 -4.10
N GLY A 24 20.53 19.84 -2.80
CA GLY A 24 20.75 20.82 -1.75
C GLY A 24 19.52 21.70 -1.48
N LEU A 25 19.75 22.78 -0.73
CA LEU A 25 18.76 23.80 -0.41
C LEU A 25 19.39 25.17 -0.72
N PRO A 26 19.43 25.59 -1.98
CA PRO A 26 20.12 26.81 -2.38
C PRO A 26 19.60 28.05 -1.63
N TRP A 27 18.30 28.08 -1.30
CA TRP A 27 17.68 29.16 -0.53
C TRP A 27 18.11 29.20 0.94
N LEU A 28 18.68 28.12 1.48
CA LEU A 28 19.31 28.07 2.81
C LEU A 28 20.84 28.14 2.73
N GLY A 29 21.41 28.43 1.55
CA GLY A 29 22.85 28.46 1.34
C GLY A 29 23.53 27.08 1.36
N PHE A 30 22.75 25.99 1.35
CA PHE A 30 23.29 24.63 1.32
C PHE A 30 23.43 24.15 -0.12
N THR A 31 24.65 24.16 -0.64
CA THR A 31 24.98 23.57 -1.94
C THR A 31 24.94 22.04 -1.84
N GLY A 32 24.25 21.38 -2.76
CA GLY A 32 24.12 19.93 -2.77
C GLY A 32 25.46 19.20 -2.96
N ILE A 33 25.51 17.95 -2.52
CA ILE A 33 26.63 17.02 -2.73
C ILE A 33 26.34 16.24 -4.01
N TYR A 34 27.15 16.42 -5.05
CA TYR A 34 26.93 15.85 -6.39
C TYR A 34 27.09 14.31 -6.48
N ILE A 35 26.33 13.53 -5.70
CA ILE A 35 26.45 12.07 -5.59
C ILE A 35 26.15 11.40 -6.93
N GLU A 36 25.06 11.79 -7.59
CA GLU A 36 24.66 11.21 -8.88
C GLU A 36 25.49 11.72 -10.07
N TYR A 37 26.17 12.85 -9.90
CA TYR A 37 26.94 13.50 -10.96
C TYR A 37 28.46 13.24 -10.86
N ALA A 38 28.89 12.45 -9.88
CA ALA A 38 30.31 12.13 -9.67
C ALA A 38 30.91 11.32 -10.83
N SER A 39 30.12 10.47 -11.49
CA SER A 39 30.55 9.69 -12.65
C SER A 39 29.36 9.19 -13.48
N PRO A 40 29.57 8.81 -14.76
CA PRO A 40 28.54 8.15 -15.58
C PRO A 40 27.97 6.88 -14.93
N LEU A 41 28.83 6.09 -14.25
CA LEU A 41 28.40 4.89 -13.54
C LEU A 41 27.53 5.22 -12.33
N SER A 42 27.89 6.27 -11.57
CA SER A 42 27.10 6.75 -10.43
C SER A 42 25.71 7.21 -10.86
N CYS A 43 25.61 7.94 -11.97
CA CYS A 43 24.35 8.35 -12.58
C CYS A 43 23.47 7.14 -12.92
N LYS A 44 24.03 6.16 -13.66
CA LYS A 44 23.33 4.92 -14.06
C LYS A 44 22.82 4.13 -12.85
N LEU A 45 23.67 3.89 -11.86
CA LEU A 45 23.32 3.13 -10.67
C LEU A 45 22.31 3.87 -9.79
N SER A 46 22.44 5.18 -9.64
CA SER A 46 21.51 6.00 -8.87
C SER A 46 20.10 5.97 -9.48
N ARG A 47 19.99 6.19 -10.79
CA ARG A 47 18.70 6.14 -11.51
C ARG A 47 18.10 4.74 -11.51
N PHE A 48 18.93 3.72 -11.72
CA PHE A 48 18.48 2.33 -11.60
C PHE A 48 17.90 2.06 -10.21
N LEU A 49 18.63 2.42 -9.14
CA LEU A 49 18.20 2.14 -7.77
C LEU A 49 16.94 2.92 -7.39
N GLN A 50 16.85 4.20 -7.76
CA GLN A 50 15.66 5.02 -7.55
C GLN A 50 14.43 4.41 -8.24
N THR A 51 14.57 4.00 -9.50
CA THR A 51 13.49 3.39 -10.28
C THR A 51 13.13 2.01 -9.70
N PHE A 52 14.12 1.20 -9.35
CA PHE A 52 13.96 -0.12 -8.76
C PHE A 52 13.20 -0.08 -7.43
N LEU A 53 13.53 0.86 -6.54
CA LEU A 53 12.86 1.01 -5.26
C LEU A 53 11.40 1.44 -5.45
N ASN A 54 11.11 2.37 -6.36
CA ASN A 54 9.75 2.79 -6.69
C ASN A 54 8.94 1.63 -7.31
N CYS A 55 9.52 0.92 -8.28
CA CYS A 55 8.89 -0.24 -8.93
C CYS A 55 8.63 -1.39 -7.93
N SER A 56 9.60 -1.67 -7.05
CA SER A 56 9.45 -2.67 -5.99
C SER A 56 8.35 -2.29 -5.01
N LEU A 57 8.23 -1.00 -4.67
CA LEU A 57 7.22 -0.52 -3.73
C LEU A 57 5.80 -0.72 -4.30
N ILE A 58 5.56 -0.36 -5.57
CA ILE A 58 4.24 -0.55 -6.19
C ILE A 58 3.93 -2.03 -6.44
N ASN A 59 4.92 -2.86 -6.81
CA ASN A 59 4.74 -4.29 -6.99
C ASN A 59 4.43 -5.01 -5.66
N ILE A 60 5.10 -4.65 -4.56
CA ILE A 60 4.78 -5.19 -3.23
C ILE A 60 3.41 -4.71 -2.77
N LEU A 61 3.04 -3.46 -3.03
CA LEU A 61 1.70 -2.96 -2.72
C LEU A 61 0.63 -3.73 -3.50
N LEU A 62 0.87 -4.06 -4.76
CA LEU A 62 -0.01 -4.92 -5.55
C LEU A 62 -0.14 -6.32 -4.92
N CYS A 63 0.96 -6.94 -4.52
CA CYS A 63 0.93 -8.22 -3.82
C CYS A 63 0.16 -8.15 -2.49
N GLU A 64 0.31 -7.06 -1.73
CA GLU A 64 -0.43 -6.83 -0.48
C GLU A 64 -1.94 -6.74 -0.73
N VAL A 65 -2.35 -6.01 -1.77
CA VAL A 65 -3.76 -5.85 -2.15
C VAL A 65 -4.36 -7.18 -2.64
N ILE A 66 -3.62 -7.94 -3.45
CA ILE A 66 -4.04 -9.28 -3.89
C ILE A 66 -4.19 -10.22 -2.68
N GLY A 67 -3.19 -10.25 -1.79
CA GLY A 67 -3.24 -11.05 -0.57
C GLY A 67 -4.43 -10.68 0.31
N ARG A 68 -4.75 -9.39 0.41
CA ARG A 68 -5.91 -8.90 1.16
C ARG A 68 -7.24 -9.32 0.54
N LEU A 69 -7.35 -9.26 -0.79
CA LEU A 69 -8.53 -9.75 -1.49
C LEU A 69 -8.75 -11.24 -1.26
N ILE A 70 -7.69 -12.06 -1.41
CA ILE A 70 -7.75 -13.51 -1.15
C ILE A 70 -8.17 -13.79 0.29
N TYR A 71 -7.61 -13.05 1.26
CA TYR A 71 -7.96 -13.16 2.67
C TYR A 71 -9.45 -12.86 2.93
N LEU A 72 -10.01 -11.84 2.28
CA LEU A 72 -11.43 -11.50 2.43
C LEU A 72 -12.34 -12.49 1.72
N LEU A 73 -11.94 -13.01 0.56
CA LEU A 73 -12.67 -14.06 -0.16
C LEU A 73 -12.71 -15.37 0.64
N SER A 74 -11.68 -15.65 1.44
CA SER A 74 -11.65 -16.78 2.37
C SER A 74 -12.28 -16.48 3.74
N TYR A 75 -13.02 -15.38 3.90
CA TYR A 75 -13.64 -14.95 5.17
C TYR A 75 -12.63 -14.85 6.33
N GLY A 76 -11.36 -14.63 6.02
CA GLY A 76 -10.26 -14.53 6.97
C GLY A 76 -9.71 -15.86 7.46
N ALA A 77 -10.16 -16.98 6.90
CA ALA A 77 -9.79 -18.32 7.34
C ALA A 77 -8.50 -18.87 6.73
N HIS A 78 -7.99 -18.28 5.66
CA HIS A 78 -6.76 -18.75 5.03
C HIS A 78 -5.76 -17.61 5.02
N SER A 79 -4.84 -17.63 5.99
CA SER A 79 -3.62 -16.85 5.89
C SER A 79 -2.63 -17.60 4.99
N PRO A 80 -2.03 -16.95 3.97
CA PRO A 80 -1.02 -17.58 3.15
C PRO A 80 0.19 -18.00 4.01
N ASP A 81 0.76 -19.16 3.70
CA ASP A 81 1.97 -19.65 4.37
C ASP A 81 3.11 -18.64 4.21
N LEU A 82 3.93 -18.50 5.25
CA LEU A 82 5.05 -17.57 5.29
C LEU A 82 6.05 -17.83 4.16
N ASN A 83 6.29 -19.10 3.81
CA ASN A 83 7.14 -19.46 2.66
C ASN A 83 6.57 -18.93 1.35
N PHE A 84 5.26 -19.10 1.15
CA PHE A 84 4.57 -18.59 -0.04
C PHE A 84 4.63 -17.06 -0.13
N ILE A 85 4.46 -16.36 1.00
CA ILE A 85 4.64 -14.91 1.08
C ILE A 85 6.06 -14.51 0.66
N ILE A 86 7.08 -15.21 1.16
CA ILE A 86 8.49 -14.93 0.81
C ILE A 86 8.73 -15.13 -0.69
N TYR A 87 8.21 -16.21 -1.30
CA TYR A 87 8.37 -16.46 -2.74
C TYR A 87 7.71 -15.37 -3.58
N ILE A 88 6.51 -14.92 -3.23
CA ILE A 88 5.84 -13.81 -3.93
C ILE A 88 6.67 -12.52 -3.82
N LEU A 89 7.19 -12.21 -2.64
CA LEU A 89 8.01 -11.02 -2.43
C LEU A 89 9.32 -11.07 -3.22
N ALA A 90 9.98 -12.23 -3.26
CA ALA A 90 11.18 -12.43 -4.07
C ALA A 90 10.86 -12.26 -5.56
N GLY A 91 9.73 -12.80 -6.03
CA GLY A 91 9.25 -12.60 -7.40
C GLY A 91 8.96 -11.13 -7.74
N ALA A 92 8.37 -10.38 -6.81
CA ALA A 92 8.12 -8.94 -6.96
C ALA A 92 9.43 -8.13 -7.05
N LEU A 93 10.43 -8.47 -6.25
CA LEU A 93 11.75 -7.84 -6.32
C LEU A 93 12.49 -8.18 -7.62
N PHE A 94 12.49 -9.47 -7.98
CA PHE A 94 13.15 -9.94 -9.20
C PHE A 94 12.53 -9.27 -10.43
N SER A 95 11.20 -9.30 -10.57
CA SER A 95 10.50 -8.61 -11.67
C SER A 95 10.83 -7.10 -11.72
N SER A 96 10.86 -6.42 -10.58
CA SER A 96 11.25 -5.00 -10.51
C SER A 96 12.68 -4.77 -11.01
N PHE A 97 13.61 -5.68 -10.71
CA PHE A 97 14.99 -5.62 -11.20
C PHE A 97 15.04 -5.70 -12.74
N PHE A 98 14.35 -6.68 -13.34
CA PHE A 98 14.33 -6.84 -14.81
C PHE A 98 13.67 -5.65 -15.51
N LEU A 99 12.54 -5.16 -14.98
CA LEU A 99 11.86 -3.98 -15.52
C LEU A 99 12.76 -2.74 -15.46
N CYS A 100 13.57 -2.57 -14.41
CA CYS A 100 14.42 -1.41 -14.27
C CYS A 100 15.76 -1.53 -15.02
N PHE A 101 16.14 -2.72 -15.50
CA PHE A 101 17.43 -2.95 -16.15
C PHE A 101 17.76 -2.00 -17.31
N PRO A 102 16.81 -1.59 -18.19
CA PRO A 102 17.08 -0.62 -19.25
C PRO A 102 17.66 0.72 -18.77
N MET A 103 17.43 1.11 -17.51
CA MET A 103 17.99 2.33 -16.92
C MET A 103 19.52 2.33 -16.93
N ILE A 104 20.15 1.17 -16.71
CA ILE A 104 21.62 1.03 -16.66
C ILE A 104 22.24 1.25 -18.04
N ILE A 105 21.51 0.89 -19.09
CA ILE A 105 21.97 0.97 -20.47
C ILE A 105 21.76 2.38 -21.03
N LEU A 106 20.56 2.93 -20.83
CA LEU A 106 20.11 4.12 -21.55
C LEU A 106 20.50 5.43 -20.87
N TYR A 107 20.69 5.47 -19.55
CA TYR A 107 21.03 6.72 -18.87
C TYR A 107 22.51 7.02 -19.01
N ASN A 108 22.84 8.30 -19.16
CA ASN A 108 24.21 8.76 -19.11
C ASN A 108 24.28 10.13 -18.43
N LEU A 109 25.48 10.48 -17.99
CA LEU A 109 25.75 11.80 -17.45
C LEU A 109 25.92 12.78 -18.61
N GLN A 110 24.95 13.67 -18.79
CA GLN A 110 24.95 14.68 -19.85
C GLN A 110 25.11 16.07 -19.26
N LYS A 111 25.47 17.05 -20.09
CA LYS A 111 25.64 18.44 -19.66
C LYS A 111 24.76 19.42 -20.44
N PRO A 112 23.41 19.32 -20.34
CA PRO A 112 22.52 20.32 -20.92
C PRO A 112 22.76 21.70 -20.27
N ASP A 113 22.86 22.74 -21.09
CA ASP A 113 22.97 24.15 -20.66
C ASP A 113 24.09 24.42 -19.64
N GLY A 114 25.18 23.65 -19.72
CA GLY A 114 26.33 23.80 -18.83
C GLY A 114 26.18 23.17 -17.44
N ARG A 115 25.07 22.49 -17.14
CA ARG A 115 24.83 21.78 -15.87
C ARG A 115 24.82 20.27 -16.10
N TYR A 116 25.49 19.52 -15.22
CA TYR A 116 25.42 18.06 -15.26
C TYR A 116 24.02 17.58 -14.88
N ASP A 117 23.43 16.74 -15.73
CA ASP A 117 22.18 16.06 -15.47
C ASP A 117 22.26 14.57 -15.84
N CYS A 118 21.53 13.73 -15.12
CA CYS A 118 21.49 12.30 -15.32
C CYS A 118 20.20 11.93 -16.07
N ILE A 119 20.31 11.86 -17.39
CA ILE A 119 19.20 11.74 -18.34
C ILE A 119 19.47 10.62 -19.36
N PRO A 120 18.45 10.10 -20.07
CA PRO A 120 18.65 9.22 -21.22
C PRO A 120 19.63 9.80 -22.24
N ASP A 121 20.54 8.98 -22.75
CA ASP A 121 21.58 9.38 -23.68
C ASP A 121 20.95 9.72 -25.05
N PRO A 122 21.08 10.97 -25.55
CA PRO A 122 20.51 11.37 -26.84
C PRO A 122 21.14 10.66 -28.03
N GLU A 123 22.28 9.97 -27.87
CA GLU A 123 22.89 9.17 -28.93
C GLU A 123 22.05 7.93 -29.32
N TRP A 124 21.12 7.50 -28.46
CA TRP A 124 20.22 6.40 -28.79
C TRP A 124 19.19 6.81 -29.85
N PRO A 125 18.80 5.91 -30.77
CA PRO A 125 17.76 6.21 -31.74
C PRO A 125 16.44 6.59 -31.03
N TYR A 126 15.77 7.61 -31.56
CA TYR A 126 14.53 8.16 -30.99
C TYR A 126 13.46 7.11 -30.67
N VAL A 127 13.36 6.06 -31.49
CA VAL A 127 12.43 4.94 -31.27
C VAL A 127 12.70 4.23 -29.94
N PHE A 128 13.97 4.03 -29.57
CA PHE A 128 14.36 3.41 -28.30
C PHE A 128 14.08 4.33 -27.11
N ILE A 129 14.35 5.63 -27.23
CA ILE A 129 14.04 6.61 -26.19
C ILE A 129 12.53 6.67 -25.94
N ARG A 130 11.72 6.71 -27.01
CA ARG A 130 10.26 6.70 -26.90
C ARG A 130 9.73 5.40 -26.30
N TRP A 131 10.25 4.25 -26.74
CA TRP A 131 9.90 2.96 -26.14
C TRP A 131 10.23 2.96 -24.64
N HIS A 132 11.40 3.44 -24.26
CA HIS A 132 11.83 3.50 -22.87
C HIS A 132 10.92 4.38 -22.02
N ALA A 133 10.53 5.57 -22.51
CA ALA A 133 9.61 6.46 -21.82
C ALA A 133 8.25 5.78 -21.56
N ILE A 134 7.71 5.08 -22.57
CA ILE A 134 6.46 4.32 -22.44
C ILE A 134 6.63 3.15 -21.46
N HIS A 135 7.71 2.39 -21.59
CA HIS A 135 8.02 1.26 -20.69
C HIS A 135 8.14 1.73 -19.24
N ARG A 136 8.91 2.81 -19.00
CA ARG A 136 9.08 3.41 -17.67
C ARG A 136 7.73 3.83 -17.10
N MET A 137 6.92 4.57 -17.84
CA MET A 137 5.59 5.00 -17.39
C MET A 137 4.69 3.80 -17.03
N ILE A 138 4.59 2.82 -17.93
CA ILE A 138 3.64 1.71 -17.77
C ILE A 138 4.04 0.77 -16.63
N PHE A 139 5.31 0.37 -16.59
CA PHE A 139 5.77 -0.74 -15.74
C PHE A 139 6.62 -0.30 -14.55
N CYS A 140 7.50 0.69 -14.72
CA CYS A 140 8.45 1.08 -13.68
C CYS A 140 7.86 2.09 -12.69
N ASP A 141 7.26 3.16 -13.23
CA ASP A 141 6.53 4.17 -12.45
C ASP A 141 5.16 3.65 -12.01
N GLY A 142 4.71 2.54 -12.59
CA GLY A 142 3.65 1.72 -12.03
C GLY A 142 2.24 2.07 -12.49
N LEU A 143 2.07 2.70 -13.66
CA LEU A 143 0.73 3.05 -14.17
C LEU A 143 -0.19 1.84 -14.29
N MET A 144 0.31 0.71 -14.82
CA MET A 144 -0.49 -0.50 -14.97
C MET A 144 -0.84 -1.12 -13.62
N GLN A 145 0.13 -1.23 -12.71
CA GLN A 145 -0.08 -1.72 -11.35
C GLN A 145 -1.06 -0.84 -10.60
N SER A 146 -0.99 0.48 -10.80
CA SER A 146 -1.90 1.45 -10.19
C SER A 146 -3.34 1.21 -10.62
N LEU A 147 -3.58 1.03 -11.92
CA LEU A 147 -4.92 0.70 -12.44
C LEU A 147 -5.45 -0.62 -11.87
N ILE A 148 -4.60 -1.65 -11.82
CA ILE A 148 -4.98 -2.95 -11.26
C ILE A 148 -5.34 -2.81 -9.77
N ILE A 149 -4.53 -2.11 -8.98
CA ILE A 149 -4.79 -1.92 -7.55
C ILE A 149 -6.11 -1.16 -7.32
N LEU A 150 -6.40 -0.12 -8.10
CA LEU A 150 -7.66 0.62 -7.98
C LEU A 150 -8.87 -0.29 -8.23
N VAL A 151 -8.80 -1.14 -9.25
CA VAL A 151 -9.85 -2.13 -9.55
C VAL A 151 -9.98 -3.14 -8.40
N LEU A 152 -8.87 -3.70 -7.92
CA LEU A 152 -8.86 -4.65 -6.80
C LEU A 152 -9.38 -4.03 -5.51
N ASN A 153 -9.03 -2.77 -5.21
CA ASN A 153 -9.56 -2.03 -4.08
C ASN A 153 -11.09 -1.87 -4.19
N GLY A 154 -11.62 -1.61 -5.38
CA GLY A 154 -13.07 -1.61 -5.62
C GLY A 154 -13.73 -2.94 -5.24
N PHE A 155 -13.14 -4.06 -5.67
CA PHE A 155 -13.61 -5.40 -5.27
C PHE A 155 -13.50 -5.63 -3.76
N ILE A 156 -12.41 -5.20 -3.13
CA ILE A 156 -12.22 -5.31 -1.68
C ILE A 156 -13.30 -4.52 -0.93
N VAL A 157 -13.61 -3.29 -1.35
CA VAL A 157 -14.68 -2.49 -0.72
C VAL A 157 -16.02 -3.22 -0.83
N PHE A 158 -16.35 -3.76 -2.00
CA PHE A 158 -17.57 -4.54 -2.18
C PHE A 158 -17.62 -5.75 -1.23
N GLN A 159 -16.54 -6.52 -1.13
CA GLN A 159 -16.48 -7.66 -0.22
C GLN A 159 -16.54 -7.24 1.25
N LEU A 160 -15.93 -6.13 1.62
CA LEU A 160 -16.01 -5.58 2.98
C LEU A 160 -17.44 -5.16 3.34
N LEU A 161 -18.20 -4.60 2.41
CA LEU A 161 -19.62 -4.28 2.63
C LEU A 161 -20.43 -5.55 2.88
N LYS A 162 -20.24 -6.59 2.06
CA LYS A 162 -20.88 -7.90 2.25
C LYS A 162 -20.51 -8.49 3.62
N PHE A 163 -19.22 -8.48 3.95
CA PHE A 163 -18.69 -8.99 5.20
C PHE A 163 -19.25 -8.26 6.43
N ARG A 164 -19.34 -6.93 6.38
CA ARG A 164 -19.97 -6.11 7.44
C ARG A 164 -21.45 -6.41 7.60
N TRP A 165 -22.17 -6.61 6.50
CA TRP A 165 -23.57 -6.99 6.56
C TRP A 165 -23.75 -8.36 7.22
N THR A 166 -22.89 -9.34 6.93
CA THR A 166 -22.87 -10.63 7.62
C THR A 166 -22.62 -10.48 9.12
N ILE A 167 -21.66 -9.64 9.53
CA ILE A 167 -21.40 -9.36 10.96
C ILE A 167 -22.65 -8.75 11.64
N ALA A 168 -23.29 -7.78 10.99
CA ALA A 168 -24.49 -7.12 11.53
C ALA A 168 -25.67 -8.09 11.65
N SER A 169 -25.88 -8.95 10.66
CA SER A 169 -26.93 -9.99 10.69
C SER A 169 -26.70 -10.99 11.81
N ILE A 170 -25.45 -11.42 12.01
CA ILE A 170 -25.04 -12.26 13.15
C ILE A 170 -25.40 -11.53 14.46
N GLN A 171 -24.95 -10.28 14.63
CA GLN A 171 -25.23 -9.51 15.84
C GLN A 171 -26.72 -9.35 16.14
N SER A 172 -27.55 -9.06 15.12
CA SER A 172 -29.00 -8.90 15.26
C SER A 172 -29.66 -10.18 15.76
N PHE A 173 -29.38 -11.32 15.10
CA PHE A 173 -29.96 -12.62 15.45
C PHE A 173 -29.63 -13.05 16.89
N PHE A 174 -28.43 -12.74 17.36
CA PHE A 174 -27.99 -13.10 18.71
C PHE A 174 -28.51 -12.16 19.79
N THR A 175 -28.73 -10.89 19.46
CA THR A 175 -29.36 -9.94 20.39
C THR A 175 -30.81 -10.34 20.67
N GLU A 176 -31.51 -10.86 19.66
CA GLU A 176 -32.89 -11.36 19.78
C GLU A 176 -33.01 -12.70 20.53
N SER A 177 -31.99 -13.56 20.44
CA SER A 177 -32.03 -14.91 21.04
C SER A 177 -31.50 -15.01 22.48
N ASN A 178 -30.97 -13.92 23.07
CA ASN A 178 -30.40 -13.89 24.43
C ASN A 178 -29.27 -14.91 24.71
N ILE A 179 -28.75 -15.58 23.68
CA ILE A 179 -27.66 -16.56 23.79
C ILE A 179 -26.36 -15.83 23.42
N VAL A 180 -25.71 -15.24 24.42
CA VAL A 180 -24.43 -14.54 24.23
C VAL A 180 -23.31 -15.37 24.86
N SER A 181 -22.67 -16.22 24.05
CA SER A 181 -21.45 -16.93 24.46
C SER A 181 -20.22 -16.04 24.31
N ASP A 182 -19.27 -16.14 25.24
CA ASP A 182 -18.01 -15.39 25.19
C ASP A 182 -17.17 -15.73 23.96
N THR A 183 -17.26 -16.95 23.43
CA THR A 183 -16.59 -17.35 22.19
C THR A 183 -17.09 -16.55 20.99
N LEU A 184 -18.40 -16.26 20.94
CA LEU A 184 -18.99 -15.48 19.85
C LEU A 184 -18.59 -14.00 19.93
N LYS A 185 -18.53 -13.43 21.14
CA LYS A 185 -18.00 -12.06 21.34
C LYS A 185 -16.55 -11.95 20.83
N GLN A 186 -15.73 -12.96 21.09
CA GLN A 186 -14.35 -13.00 20.59
C GLN A 186 -14.28 -13.09 19.06
N VAL A 187 -15.12 -13.91 18.42
CA VAL A 187 -15.22 -13.99 16.96
C VAL A 187 -15.65 -12.66 16.35
N ILE A 188 -16.69 -12.01 16.88
CA ILE A 188 -17.16 -10.71 16.39
C ILE A 188 -16.09 -9.63 16.53
N ARG A 189 -15.33 -9.61 17.64
CA ARG A 189 -14.19 -8.70 17.82
C ARG A 189 -13.11 -8.93 16.77
N LEU A 190 -12.77 -10.20 16.50
CA LEU A 190 -11.78 -10.55 15.48
C LEU A 190 -12.22 -10.08 14.09
N LEU A 191 -13.46 -10.36 13.70
CA LEU A 191 -14.03 -9.95 12.40
C LEU A 191 -14.04 -8.42 12.26
N ASN A 192 -14.40 -7.70 13.32
CA ASN A 192 -14.36 -6.23 13.32
C ASN A 192 -12.93 -5.67 13.21
N ASN A 193 -11.96 -6.29 13.89
CA ASN A 193 -10.55 -5.89 13.77
C ASN A 193 -10.03 -6.15 12.35
N ASN A 194 -10.38 -7.28 11.74
CA ASN A 194 -10.01 -7.60 10.36
C ASN A 194 -10.65 -6.63 9.35
N ALA A 195 -11.90 -6.22 9.58
CA ALA A 195 -12.57 -5.22 8.74
C ALA A 195 -11.90 -3.85 8.87
N ARG A 196 -11.53 -3.43 10.09
CA ARG A 196 -10.80 -2.17 10.34
C ARG A 196 -9.43 -2.17 9.65
N ASP A 197 -8.66 -3.24 9.80
CA ASP A 197 -7.36 -3.43 9.15
C ASP A 197 -7.49 -3.37 7.62
N SER A 198 -8.46 -4.08 7.05
CA SER A 198 -8.68 -4.10 5.60
C SER A 198 -9.07 -2.73 5.04
N ILE A 199 -9.93 -1.98 5.75
CA ILE A 199 -10.32 -0.63 5.33
C ILE A 199 -9.14 0.32 5.35
N LEU A 200 -8.31 0.24 6.39
CA LEU A 200 -7.11 1.06 6.49
C LEU A 200 -6.15 0.79 5.33
N VAL A 201 -5.94 -0.49 5.00
CA VAL A 201 -5.12 -0.90 3.86
C VAL A 201 -5.69 -0.35 2.55
N VAL A 202 -7.00 -0.43 2.33
CA VAL A 202 -7.65 0.11 1.13
C VAL A 202 -7.50 1.63 1.03
N ILE A 203 -7.73 2.35 2.14
CA ILE A 203 -7.59 3.81 2.16
C ILE A 203 -6.14 4.19 1.81
N HIS A 204 -5.18 3.59 2.50
CA HIS A 204 -3.77 3.84 2.27
C HIS A 204 -3.35 3.50 0.84
N SER A 205 -3.65 2.29 0.38
CA SER A 205 -3.26 1.83 -0.96
C SER A 205 -3.91 2.69 -2.05
N THR A 206 -5.16 3.12 -1.88
CA THR A 206 -5.84 4.03 -2.82
C THR A 206 -5.11 5.37 -2.92
N PHE A 207 -4.79 6.01 -1.79
CA PHE A 207 -4.07 7.28 -1.81
C PHE A 207 -2.68 7.16 -2.44
N VAL A 208 -1.90 6.15 -2.04
CA VAL A 208 -0.55 5.92 -2.59
C VAL A 208 -0.62 5.66 -4.10
N VAL A 209 -1.57 4.85 -4.54
CA VAL A 209 -1.73 4.50 -5.95
C VAL A 209 -2.18 5.68 -6.80
N LEU A 210 -3.06 6.54 -6.29
CA LEU A 210 -3.43 7.78 -6.99
C LEU A 210 -2.21 8.69 -7.18
N LEU A 211 -1.32 8.77 -6.18
CA LEU A 211 -0.07 9.53 -6.31
C LEU A 211 0.89 8.91 -7.35
N PHE A 212 1.04 7.58 -7.35
CA PHE A 212 1.80 6.88 -8.39
C PHE A 212 1.23 7.08 -9.79
N PHE A 213 -0.09 7.04 -9.93
CA PHE A 213 -0.78 7.27 -11.19
C PHE A 213 -0.48 8.66 -11.74
N VAL A 214 -0.67 9.71 -10.93
CA VAL A 214 -0.37 11.09 -11.32
C VAL A 214 1.11 11.27 -11.62
N ARG A 215 2.00 10.72 -10.77
CA ARG A 215 3.45 10.77 -10.99
C ARG A 215 3.86 10.10 -12.29
N SER A 216 3.27 8.96 -12.65
CA SER A 216 3.57 8.23 -13.88
C SER A 216 3.25 9.08 -15.12
N ILE A 217 2.11 9.77 -15.10
CA ILE A 217 1.70 10.70 -16.16
C ILE A 217 2.67 11.88 -16.25
N VAL A 218 3.01 12.49 -15.10
CA VAL A 218 3.97 13.62 -15.07
C VAL A 218 5.36 13.19 -15.55
N SER A 219 5.86 12.04 -15.12
CA SER A 219 7.15 11.46 -15.58
C SER A 219 7.17 11.29 -17.11
N TYR A 220 6.07 10.84 -17.70
CA TYR A 220 5.95 10.75 -19.16
C TYR A 220 5.95 12.13 -19.84
N VAL A 221 5.24 13.12 -19.27
CA VAL A 221 5.25 14.50 -19.77
C VAL A 221 6.66 15.10 -19.70
N VAL A 222 7.38 14.91 -18.58
CA VAL A 222 8.78 15.32 -18.42
C VAL A 222 9.65 14.70 -19.52
N HIS A 223 9.54 13.39 -19.77
CA HIS A 223 10.28 12.75 -20.86
C HIS A 223 9.93 13.32 -22.23
N LYS A 224 8.65 13.63 -22.48
CA LYS A 224 8.22 14.23 -23.73
C LYS A 224 8.82 15.62 -23.92
N VAL A 225 8.71 16.48 -22.92
CA VAL A 225 9.24 17.86 -22.95
C VAL A 225 10.76 17.84 -23.11
N ILE A 226 11.46 16.98 -22.38
CA ILE A 226 12.92 16.88 -22.51
C ILE A 226 13.28 16.39 -23.91
N PHE A 227 12.77 15.25 -24.38
CA PHE A 227 13.35 14.54 -25.52
C PHE A 227 12.65 14.72 -26.86
N ILE A 228 11.36 15.03 -26.87
CA ILE A 228 10.60 15.23 -28.12
C ILE A 228 10.71 16.70 -28.55
N ASP A 229 10.63 17.61 -27.57
CA ASP A 229 10.66 19.06 -27.81
C ASP A 229 12.10 19.63 -27.63
N PHE A 230 13.12 18.78 -27.55
CA PHE A 230 14.53 19.13 -27.27
C PHE A 230 15.08 20.24 -28.20
N LEU A 231 14.51 20.42 -29.41
CA LEU A 231 14.87 21.52 -30.31
C LEU A 231 14.68 22.92 -29.68
N ASP A 232 13.76 23.08 -28.73
CA ASP A 232 13.47 24.37 -28.08
C ASP A 232 14.24 24.61 -26.77
N ASN A 233 14.97 23.61 -26.23
CA ASN A 233 15.71 23.76 -24.96
C ASN A 233 16.93 24.70 -25.05
N THR A 234 17.37 25.06 -26.26
CA THR A 234 18.39 26.12 -26.44
C THR A 234 17.86 27.51 -26.12
N THR A 235 16.54 27.66 -25.99
CA THR A 235 15.88 28.91 -25.61
C THR A 235 15.67 28.98 -24.10
N VAL A 236 15.65 30.20 -23.55
CA VAL A 236 15.38 30.45 -22.12
C VAL A 236 14.02 29.89 -21.70
N ASP A 237 13.02 29.96 -22.59
CA ASP A 237 11.66 29.47 -22.34
C ASP A 237 11.62 27.94 -22.25
N GLY A 238 12.36 27.24 -23.12
CA GLY A 238 12.49 25.77 -23.07
C GLY A 238 13.14 25.30 -21.76
N ALA A 239 14.26 25.92 -21.36
CA ALA A 239 14.93 25.63 -20.10
C ALA A 239 14.02 25.87 -18.89
N LEU A 240 13.27 26.98 -18.88
CA LEU A 240 12.31 27.30 -17.81
C LEU A 240 11.18 26.26 -17.74
N LEU A 241 10.66 25.83 -18.89
CA LEU A 241 9.61 24.81 -18.97
C LEU A 241 10.11 23.47 -18.43
N ASN A 242 11.34 23.08 -18.76
CA ASN A 242 11.97 21.86 -18.24
C ASN A 242 12.07 21.92 -16.70
N TYR A 243 12.65 22.99 -16.15
CA TYR A 243 12.78 23.15 -14.70
C TYR A 243 11.43 23.12 -13.96
N LYS A 244 10.40 23.73 -14.55
CA LYS A 244 9.04 23.67 -14.00
C LYS A 244 8.56 22.23 -13.88
N TRP A 245 8.68 21.43 -14.94
CA TRP A 245 8.20 20.04 -14.93
C TRP A 245 9.03 19.13 -14.03
N THR A 246 10.35 19.29 -14.00
CA THR A 246 11.22 18.57 -13.04
C THR A 246 10.85 18.90 -11.60
N ALA A 247 10.60 20.18 -11.28
CA ALA A 247 10.17 20.58 -9.94
C ALA A 247 8.81 19.97 -9.55
N VAL A 248 7.88 19.84 -10.50
CA VAL A 248 6.60 19.16 -10.26
C VAL A 248 6.80 17.66 -9.98
N GLU A 249 7.68 16.98 -10.73
CA GLU A 249 8.02 15.58 -10.48
C GLU A 249 8.66 15.38 -9.09
N ASP A 250 9.57 16.27 -8.70
CA ASP A 250 10.20 16.25 -7.38
C ASP A 250 9.18 16.47 -6.26
N PHE A 251 8.29 17.46 -6.42
CA PHE A 251 7.22 17.75 -5.47
C PHE A 251 6.30 16.53 -5.27
N LEU A 252 5.89 15.89 -6.37
CA LEU A 252 5.09 14.66 -6.31
C LEU A 252 5.84 13.51 -5.62
N THR A 253 7.14 13.41 -5.85
CA THR A 253 7.99 12.41 -5.19
C THR A 253 8.08 12.65 -3.68
N PHE A 254 8.23 13.91 -3.24
CA PHE A 254 8.20 14.27 -1.82
C PHE A 254 6.84 13.99 -1.18
N LEU A 255 5.76 14.39 -1.85
CA LEU A 255 4.39 14.16 -1.38
C LEU A 255 4.15 12.66 -1.18
N HIS A 256 4.54 11.85 -2.16
CA HIS A 256 4.47 10.40 -2.10
C HIS A 256 5.22 9.83 -0.90
N ILE A 257 6.49 10.22 -0.70
CA ILE A 257 7.31 9.76 0.41
C ILE A 257 6.69 10.13 1.77
N LEU A 258 6.11 11.34 1.88
CA LEU A 258 5.42 11.81 3.08
C LEU A 258 4.19 10.95 3.39
N PHE A 259 3.34 10.68 2.39
CA PHE A 259 2.13 9.88 2.57
C PHE A 259 2.43 8.43 2.98
N ILE A 260 3.43 7.79 2.36
CA ILE A 260 3.79 6.42 2.77
C ILE A 260 4.34 6.42 4.21
N SER A 261 5.08 7.46 4.61
CA SER A 261 5.58 7.59 5.98
C SER A 261 4.44 7.78 7.00
N CYS A 262 3.37 8.47 6.63
CA CYS A 262 2.17 8.63 7.46
C CYS A 262 1.40 7.32 7.67
N TYR A 263 1.56 6.31 6.81
CA TYR A 263 0.84 5.04 6.95
C TYR A 263 1.08 4.35 8.30
N MET A 264 2.34 4.32 8.75
CA MET A 264 2.71 3.70 10.02
C MET A 264 2.08 4.42 11.22
N TRP A 265 1.93 5.74 11.12
CA TRP A 265 1.23 6.54 12.11
C TRP A 265 -0.27 6.24 12.13
N LEU A 266 -0.91 6.18 10.96
CA LEU A 266 -2.32 5.79 10.88
C LEU A 266 -2.55 4.38 11.45
N TYR A 267 -1.66 3.44 11.13
CA TYR A 267 -1.69 2.08 11.65
C TYR A 267 -1.55 2.03 13.18
N PHE A 268 -0.68 2.88 13.75
CA PHE A 268 -0.53 3.04 15.20
C PHE A 268 -1.79 3.58 15.90
N PHE A 269 -2.48 4.55 15.29
CA PHE A 269 -3.67 5.15 15.89
C PHE A 269 -4.94 4.30 15.72
N ILE A 270 -5.07 3.57 14.61
CA ILE A 270 -6.31 2.87 14.25
C ILE A 270 -6.30 1.39 14.68
N ILE A 271 -5.12 0.74 14.76
CA ILE A 271 -5.01 -0.70 15.02
C ILE A 271 -4.43 -0.96 16.43
N PRO A 272 -5.26 -1.33 17.42
CA PRO A 272 -4.83 -1.53 18.80
C PRO A 272 -3.81 -2.66 18.99
N THR A 273 -3.93 -3.72 18.18
CA THR A 273 -3.01 -4.88 18.22
C THR A 273 -1.59 -4.46 17.84
N PHE A 274 -1.45 -3.54 16.89
CA PHE A 274 -0.16 -3.00 16.46
C PHE A 274 0.49 -2.12 17.53
N ARG A 275 -0.30 -1.26 18.18
CA ARG A 275 0.16 -0.46 19.33
C ARG A 275 0.69 -1.36 20.45
N THR A 276 -0.03 -2.43 20.76
CA THR A 276 0.37 -3.41 21.77
C THR A 276 1.67 -4.13 21.37
N TYR A 277 1.85 -4.45 20.09
CA TYR A 277 3.10 -5.02 19.57
C TYR A 277 4.27 -4.05 19.75
N ILE A 278 4.12 -2.78 19.36
CA ILE A 278 5.17 -1.77 19.56
C ILE A 278 5.51 -1.63 21.04
N ARG A 279 4.50 -1.56 21.93
CA ARG A 279 4.72 -1.49 23.38
C ARG A 279 5.53 -2.68 23.89
N LYS A 280 5.21 -3.90 23.44
CA LYS A 280 5.97 -5.12 23.80
C LYS A 280 7.41 -5.06 23.28
N SER A 281 7.62 -4.56 22.06
CA SER A 281 8.95 -4.39 21.47
C SER A 281 9.78 -3.35 22.23
N ILE A 282 9.20 -2.20 22.58
CA ILE A 282 9.85 -1.18 23.42
C ILE A 282 10.17 -1.76 24.80
N LYS A 283 9.24 -2.50 25.42
CA LYS A 283 9.47 -3.18 26.70
C LYS A 283 10.62 -4.19 26.64
N ARG A 284 10.76 -4.91 25.54
CA ARG A 284 11.83 -5.88 25.33
C ARG A 284 13.19 -5.20 25.17
N ILE A 285 13.25 -4.07 24.46
CA ILE A 285 14.50 -3.31 24.23
C ILE A 285 14.89 -2.51 25.48
N SER A 286 13.91 -1.88 26.13
CA SER A 286 14.12 -0.92 27.23
C SER A 286 13.96 -1.55 28.62
N ARG A 287 14.19 -2.87 28.75
CA ARG A 287 13.95 -3.64 29.99
C ARG A 287 14.51 -3.00 31.27
N LYS A 288 15.60 -2.24 31.16
CA LYS A 288 16.29 -1.59 32.29
C LYS A 288 15.97 -0.10 32.48
N ASN A 289 15.26 0.54 31.55
CA ASN A 289 15.00 1.98 31.59
C ASN A 289 13.53 2.28 31.89
N GLN A 290 13.22 2.40 33.19
CA GLN A 290 11.89 2.73 33.71
C GLN A 290 11.35 4.07 33.16
N THR A 291 12.22 5.04 32.86
CA THR A 291 11.82 6.34 32.32
C THR A 291 11.29 6.21 30.90
N VAL A 292 11.98 5.45 30.04
CA VAL A 292 11.51 5.17 28.67
C VAL A 292 10.21 4.39 28.69
N LEU A 293 10.04 3.45 29.62
CA LEU A 293 8.80 2.72 29.80
C LEU A 293 7.63 3.62 30.23
N ARG A 294 7.86 4.55 31.16
CA ARG A 294 6.83 5.52 31.57
C ARG A 294 6.46 6.46 30.44
N ILE A 295 7.43 6.99 29.69
CA ILE A 295 7.18 7.86 28.53
C ILE A 295 6.41 7.09 27.46
N ALA A 296 6.85 5.86 27.13
CA ALA A 296 6.14 5.02 26.18
C ALA A 296 4.70 4.74 26.63
N ASP A 297 4.49 4.43 27.90
CA ASP A 297 3.15 4.19 28.46
C ASP A 297 2.27 5.46 28.44
N LEU A 298 2.86 6.66 28.50
CA LEU A 298 2.15 7.94 28.41
C LEU A 298 1.71 8.27 26.97
N PHE A 299 2.51 7.86 25.98
CA PHE A 299 2.19 8.02 24.55
C PHE A 299 1.29 6.91 23.99
N MET A 300 1.26 5.75 24.65
CA MET A 300 0.38 4.65 24.29
C MET A 300 -1.00 4.96 24.87
N LEU A 301 -1.87 5.59 24.07
CA LEU A 301 -3.28 5.79 24.41
C LEU A 301 -3.80 4.52 25.09
N THR A 302 -4.19 4.63 26.37
CA THR A 302 -4.68 3.50 27.15
C THR A 302 -5.96 3.00 26.49
N ASP A 303 -5.87 1.87 25.80
CA ASP A 303 -7.01 1.20 25.21
C ASP A 303 -7.90 0.66 26.35
N ASN A 304 -8.74 1.52 26.93
CA ASN A 304 -9.82 1.14 27.83
C ASN A 304 -10.85 0.22 27.14
N GLU A 305 -10.75 0.05 25.80
CA GLU A 305 -11.56 -0.90 25.02
C GLU A 305 -11.05 -2.35 25.08
N MET A 306 -9.79 -2.60 25.46
CA MET A 306 -9.28 -3.97 25.65
C MET A 306 -9.46 -4.41 27.11
N ALA A 307 -10.69 -4.78 27.46
CA ALA A 307 -10.99 -5.39 28.76
C ALA A 307 -10.29 -6.77 28.96
N GLU A 308 -9.68 -7.34 27.93
CA GLU A 308 -8.91 -8.58 27.99
C GLU A 308 -7.41 -8.30 28.00
N SER A 309 -6.66 -9.01 28.86
CA SER A 309 -5.22 -8.88 28.89
C SER A 309 -4.59 -9.29 27.54
N PRO A 310 -3.46 -8.69 27.13
CA PRO A 310 -2.78 -9.03 25.87
C PRO A 310 -2.37 -10.51 25.73
N GLU A 311 -2.38 -11.26 26.83
CA GLU A 311 -2.11 -12.70 26.85
C GLU A 311 -3.37 -13.51 26.56
N VAL A 312 -4.53 -13.09 27.11
CA VAL A 312 -5.84 -13.65 26.77
C VAL A 312 -6.15 -13.43 25.29
N TRP A 313 -5.90 -12.22 24.77
CA TRP A 313 -6.06 -11.93 23.34
C TRP A 313 -5.18 -12.83 22.44
N LYS A 314 -3.91 -13.00 22.80
CA LYS A 314 -2.99 -13.86 22.03
C LYS A 314 -3.43 -15.32 22.09
N LYS A 315 -3.86 -15.80 23.26
CA LYS A 315 -4.36 -17.16 23.44
C LYS A 315 -5.67 -17.38 22.66
N SER A 316 -6.55 -16.39 22.59
CA SER A 316 -7.74 -16.41 21.74
C SER A 316 -7.37 -16.39 20.26
N GLN A 317 -6.38 -15.61 19.82
CA GLN A 317 -5.88 -15.64 18.44
C GLN A 317 -5.23 -16.98 18.07
N ASP A 318 -4.40 -17.55 18.94
CA ASP A 318 -3.76 -18.86 18.72
C ASP A 318 -4.80 -20.00 18.73
N HIS A 319 -5.86 -19.87 19.54
CA HIS A 319 -6.99 -20.81 19.53
C HIS A 319 -7.83 -20.65 18.26
N LEU A 320 -8.09 -19.41 17.82
CA LEU A 320 -8.86 -19.09 16.61
C LEU A 320 -8.12 -19.45 15.32
N GLY A 321 -6.79 -19.28 15.25
CA GLY A 321 -5.99 -19.70 14.10
C GLY A 321 -5.99 -21.22 13.89
N ASN A 322 -6.16 -22.02 14.96
CA ASN A 322 -6.41 -23.45 14.86
C ASN A 322 -7.87 -23.80 14.48
N LEU A 323 -8.79 -22.84 14.59
CA LEU A 323 -10.20 -22.94 14.25
C LEU A 323 -10.51 -22.31 12.89
N ASP A 324 -9.54 -21.77 12.16
CA ASP A 324 -9.75 -20.98 10.95
C ASP A 324 -10.56 -21.73 9.87
N SER A 325 -10.28 -23.02 9.64
CA SER A 325 -11.08 -23.87 8.73
C SER A 325 -12.51 -24.09 9.23
N VAL A 326 -12.70 -24.24 10.53
CA VAL A 326 -14.02 -24.39 11.17
C VAL A 326 -14.77 -23.06 11.17
N LEU A 327 -14.08 -21.92 11.27
CA LEU A 327 -14.65 -20.59 11.20
C LEU A 327 -15.16 -20.31 9.79
N PHE A 328 -14.39 -20.68 8.76
CA PHE A 328 -14.84 -20.65 7.35
C PHE A 328 -16.12 -21.46 7.17
N GLU A 329 -16.09 -22.73 7.59
CA GLU A 329 -17.24 -23.63 7.47
C GLU A 329 -18.48 -23.06 8.18
N ARG A 330 -18.30 -22.51 9.40
CA ARG A 330 -19.40 -21.93 10.18
C ARG A 330 -19.95 -20.64 9.60
N VAL A 331 -19.08 -19.72 9.14
CA VAL A 331 -19.53 -18.47 8.49
C VAL A 331 -20.23 -18.79 7.17
N HIS A 332 -19.72 -19.75 6.40
CA HIS A 332 -20.35 -20.22 5.17
C HIS A 332 -21.69 -20.91 5.43
N GLN A 333 -21.79 -21.79 6.44
CA GLN A 333 -23.03 -22.42 6.87
C GLN A 333 -24.06 -21.40 7.36
N LEU A 334 -23.63 -20.38 8.12
CA LEU A 334 -24.48 -19.28 8.57
C LEU A 334 -24.99 -18.43 7.40
N GLU A 335 -24.14 -18.11 6.41
CA GLU A 335 -24.58 -17.40 5.21
C GLU A 335 -25.60 -18.23 4.41
N GLY A 336 -25.38 -19.54 4.30
CA GLY A 336 -26.33 -20.48 3.68
C GLY A 336 -27.67 -20.52 4.41
N ALA A 337 -27.66 -20.61 5.74
CA ALA A 337 -28.87 -20.60 6.58
C ALA A 337 -29.63 -19.27 6.49
N LEU A 338 -28.93 -18.14 6.46
CA LEU A 338 -29.52 -16.82 6.29
C LEU A 338 -30.19 -16.64 4.92
N LYS A 339 -29.55 -17.09 3.83
CA LYS A 339 -30.13 -17.10 2.48
C LYS A 339 -31.36 -18.01 2.38
N TYR A 340 -31.31 -19.17 3.03
CA TYR A 340 -32.45 -20.09 3.06
C TYR A 340 -33.66 -19.46 3.76
N ASN A 341 -33.46 -18.83 4.92
CA ASN A 341 -34.52 -18.16 5.67
C ASN A 341 -35.07 -16.93 4.93
N SER A 342 -34.24 -16.14 4.25
CA SER A 342 -34.71 -15.01 3.45
C SER A 342 -35.58 -15.47 2.26
N ASN A 343 -35.18 -16.57 1.61
CA ASN A 343 -35.94 -17.14 0.49
C ASN A 343 -37.25 -17.78 0.95
N GLN A 344 -37.28 -18.43 2.12
CA GLN A 344 -38.52 -18.94 2.70
C GLN A 344 -39.49 -17.81 3.10
N LEU A 345 -38.98 -16.70 3.64
CA LEU A 345 -39.78 -15.52 3.96
C LEU A 345 -40.36 -14.88 2.69
N LEU A 346 -39.57 -14.77 1.62
CA LEU A 346 -40.04 -14.31 0.30
C LEU A 346 -41.10 -15.24 -0.28
N LEU A 347 -40.91 -16.57 -0.23
CA LEU A 347 -41.88 -17.55 -0.71
C LEU A 347 -43.21 -17.50 0.08
N LYS A 348 -43.16 -17.32 1.41
CA LYS A 348 -44.37 -17.11 2.23
C LYS A 348 -45.09 -15.81 1.91
N SER A 349 -44.36 -14.73 1.63
CA SER A 349 -44.96 -13.45 1.23
C SER A 349 -45.66 -13.54 -0.12
N HIS A 350 -45.09 -14.28 -1.08
CA HIS A 350 -45.71 -14.53 -2.38
C HIS A 350 -46.92 -15.48 -2.31
N SER A 351 -46.89 -16.49 -1.43
CA SER A 351 -48.06 -17.35 -1.22
C SER A 351 -49.23 -16.59 -0.59
N GLN A 352 -48.96 -15.72 0.38
CA GLN A 352 -49.98 -14.87 1.00
C GLN A 352 -50.53 -13.81 0.02
N ALA A 353 -49.69 -13.24 -0.85
CA ALA A 353 -50.13 -12.33 -1.90
C ALA A 353 -51.05 -13.04 -2.93
N ASN A 354 -50.72 -14.27 -3.33
CA ASN A 354 -51.55 -15.06 -4.25
C ASN A 354 -52.87 -15.54 -3.62
N GLU A 355 -52.90 -15.84 -2.33
CA GLU A 355 -54.16 -16.13 -1.63
C GLU A 355 -55.06 -14.88 -1.55
N SER A 356 -54.48 -13.69 -1.31
CA SER A 356 -55.26 -12.45 -1.26
C SER A 356 -55.88 -12.03 -2.61
N ASN A 357 -55.26 -12.42 -3.73
CA ASN A 357 -55.79 -12.18 -5.08
C ASN A 357 -56.80 -13.23 -5.54
N LYS A 358 -56.97 -14.35 -4.81
CA LYS A 358 -57.97 -15.39 -5.12
C LYS A 358 -59.36 -15.07 -4.57
N TYR A 359 -59.47 -14.04 -3.74
CA TYR A 359 -60.71 -13.55 -3.11
C TYR A 359 -61.13 -12.16 -3.61
N LYS A 360 -60.58 -11.70 -4.74
CA LYS A 360 -61.12 -10.62 -5.56
C LYS A 360 -61.61 -11.22 -6.86
#